data_AF-A0A158FDL2-F1
#
_entry.id   AF-A0A158FDL2-F1
#
_cell.length_a   1.000
_cell.length_b   1.000
_cell.length_c   1.000
_cell.angle_alpha   90.00
_cell.angle_beta   90.00
_cell.angle_gamma   90.00
#
_symmetry.space_group_name_H-M   'P 1'
#
loop_
_entity.id
_entity.type
_entity.pdbx_description
1 polymer ?
#
loop_
_entity_poly.entity_id
_entity_poly.type
_entity_poly.pdbx_seq_one_letter_code
_entity_poly.pdbx_strand_id
1 'polypeptide(L)'
;MTDIVMVTLNPAVDVATSVERVLDTRKLRCSAARRDPSGGGVNVVRVVQRLGGDCVAVYLAGGPLGHTLRQLLRGSLWRARASRLQRRRVRTSVRETSTGREFRFVLPGPTVTQPEWQSCIDHLDALHVHRAIW
;
A
#
# COMPACT_ATOMS: atom_id res chain seq x y z
N MET A 1 -20.85 -9.52 8.78
CA MET A 1 -19.76 -10.52 8.91
C MET A 1 -18.91 -10.40 7.66
N THR A 2 -17.59 -10.38 7.83
CA THR A 2 -16.66 -10.20 6.72
C THR A 2 -16.15 -11.55 6.21
N ASP A 3 -16.52 -11.96 4.99
CA ASP A 3 -16.05 -13.21 4.36
C ASP A 3 -14.80 -13.04 3.49
N ILE A 4 -14.35 -11.80 3.33
CA ILE A 4 -13.25 -11.47 2.42
C ILE A 4 -12.06 -10.97 3.22
N VAL A 5 -10.95 -11.70 3.13
CA VAL A 5 -9.66 -11.29 3.67
C VAL A 5 -8.70 -11.04 2.52
N MET A 6 -8.07 -9.86 2.48
CA MET A 6 -7.08 -9.52 1.47
C MET A 6 -5.70 -9.39 2.10
N VAL A 7 -4.71 -10.04 1.50
CA VAL A 7 -3.32 -10.04 1.97
C VAL A 7 -2.44 -9.23 1.03
N THR A 8 -1.63 -8.32 1.57
CA THR A 8 -0.61 -7.57 0.82
C THR A 8 0.74 -7.62 1.54
N LEU A 9 1.63 -8.51 1.09
CA LEU A 9 2.97 -8.65 1.68
C LEU A 9 3.92 -7.51 1.31
N ASN A 10 3.69 -6.86 0.16
CA ASN A 10 4.53 -5.77 -0.33
C ASN A 10 3.69 -4.51 -0.62
N PRO A 11 3.13 -3.86 0.42
CA PRO A 11 2.40 -2.62 0.23
C PRO A 11 3.36 -1.48 -0.12
N ALA A 12 2.83 -0.50 -0.83
CA ALA A 12 3.58 0.66 -1.30
C ALA A 12 2.82 1.95 -0.97
N VAL A 13 3.54 3.07 -1.00
CA VAL A 13 2.90 4.39 -1.09
C VAL A 13 3.14 4.87 -2.52
N ASP A 14 2.04 5.15 -3.22
CA ASP A 14 2.08 5.78 -4.52
C ASP A 14 2.16 7.29 -4.30
N VAL A 15 3.16 7.92 -4.92
CA VAL A 15 3.37 9.36 -4.91
C VAL A 15 2.97 9.88 -6.29
N ALA A 16 1.94 10.71 -6.34
CA ALA A 16 1.51 11.36 -7.56
C ALA A 16 1.83 12.86 -7.51
N THR A 17 2.48 13.38 -8.54
CA THR A 17 2.74 14.82 -8.69
C THR A 17 2.69 15.22 -10.16
N SER A 18 2.87 16.50 -10.44
CA SER A 18 2.92 17.04 -11.79
C SER A 18 4.08 18.01 -11.98
N VAL A 19 4.54 18.12 -13.22
CA VAL A 19 5.58 19.07 -13.65
C VAL A 19 5.17 19.61 -15.02
N GLU A 20 5.60 20.82 -15.35
CA GLU A 20 5.33 21.41 -16.66
C GLU A 20 5.94 20.58 -17.79
N ARG A 21 7.22 20.17 -17.65
CA ARG A 21 7.94 19.28 -18.57
C ARG A 21 8.96 18.39 -17.86
N VAL A 22 9.10 17.15 -18.30
CA VAL A 22 10.13 16.20 -17.87
C VAL A 22 11.34 16.33 -18.80
N LEU A 23 12.43 16.83 -18.24
CA LEU A 23 13.70 17.05 -18.93
C LEU A 23 14.81 16.29 -18.23
N ASP A 24 15.76 15.75 -18.99
CA ASP A 24 16.98 15.18 -18.44
C ASP A 24 17.86 16.27 -17.83
N THR A 25 18.78 15.87 -16.93
CA THR A 25 19.84 16.70 -16.31
C THR A 25 19.43 17.97 -15.54
N ARG A 26 18.15 18.39 -15.60
CA ARG A 26 17.61 19.57 -14.89
C ARG A 26 16.88 19.19 -13.60
N LYS A 27 16.93 20.09 -12.61
CA LYS A 27 16.12 19.97 -11.39
C LYS A 27 14.66 20.29 -11.72
N LEU A 28 13.81 19.27 -11.74
CA LEU A 28 12.39 19.42 -12.02
C LEU A 28 11.63 19.84 -10.75
N ARG A 29 11.01 21.02 -10.79
CA ARG A 29 10.17 21.51 -9.69
C ARG A 29 8.75 21.02 -9.88
N CYS A 30 8.36 20.04 -9.06
CA CYS A 30 7.03 19.44 -9.14
C CYS A 30 6.03 20.18 -8.25
N SER A 31 4.74 20.03 -8.56
CA SER A 31 3.65 20.46 -7.69
C SER A 31 3.63 19.71 -6.35
N ALA A 32 2.76 20.14 -5.44
CA ALA A 32 2.50 19.39 -4.21
C ALA A 32 2.17 17.92 -4.54
N ALA A 33 2.83 17.00 -3.83
CA ALA A 33 2.69 15.58 -4.07
C ALA A 33 1.51 15.00 -3.26
N ARG A 34 0.64 14.24 -3.92
CA ARG A 34 -0.37 13.41 -3.28
C ARG A 34 0.22 12.05 -2.95
N ARG A 35 -0.11 11.51 -1.78
CA ARG A 35 0.30 10.17 -1.34
C ARG A 35 -0.92 9.30 -1.17
N ASP A 36 -0.95 8.17 -1.86
CA ASP A 36 -2.03 7.20 -1.81
C ASP A 36 -1.49 5.84 -1.32
N PRO A 37 -2.24 5.12 -0.48
CA PRO A 37 -1.84 3.76 -0.11
C PRO A 37 -2.05 2.85 -1.34
N SER A 38 -1.08 1.97 -1.58
CA SER A 38 -1.03 1.11 -2.77
C SER A 38 -0.54 -0.30 -2.46
N GLY A 39 -0.73 -1.19 -3.41
CA GLY A 39 -0.57 -2.64 -3.27
C GLY A 39 -1.84 -3.34 -3.76
N GLY A 40 -1.69 -4.53 -4.35
CA GLY A 40 -2.80 -5.24 -4.98
C GLY A 40 -4.00 -5.41 -4.05
N GLY A 41 -3.78 -5.98 -2.85
CA GLY A 41 -4.86 -6.18 -1.89
C GLY A 41 -5.41 -4.87 -1.30
N VAL A 42 -4.57 -3.84 -1.13
CA VAL A 42 -5.02 -2.50 -0.70
C VAL A 42 -6.03 -1.91 -1.68
N ASN A 43 -5.78 -2.02 -2.98
CA ASN A 43 -6.71 -1.53 -4.01
C ASN A 43 -8.02 -2.32 -4.02
N VAL A 44 -7.95 -3.64 -3.89
CA VAL A 44 -9.15 -4.50 -3.84
C VAL A 44 -10.04 -4.12 -2.65
N VAL A 45 -9.48 -4.00 -1.44
CA VAL A 45 -10.28 -3.63 -0.25
C VAL A 45 -10.95 -2.26 -0.43
N ARG A 46 -10.24 -1.28 -1.02
CA ARG A 46 -10.84 0.03 -1.32
C ARG A 46 -12.01 -0.08 -2.31
N VAL A 47 -11.93 -0.97 -3.30
CA VAL A 47 -13.03 -1.20 -4.24
C VAL A 47 -14.20 -1.90 -3.54
N VAL A 48 -13.94 -2.95 -2.76
CA VAL A 48 -14.99 -3.67 -2.01
C VAL A 48 -15.76 -2.71 -1.10
N GLN A 49 -15.06 -1.86 -0.35
CA GLN A 49 -15.67 -0.87 0.55
C GLN A 49 -16.51 0.17 -0.21
N ARG A 50 -16.02 0.65 -1.36
CA ARG A 50 -16.78 1.59 -2.21
C ARG A 50 -18.07 0.97 -2.76
N LEU A 51 -18.11 -0.35 -2.93
CA LEU A 51 -19.29 -1.09 -3.36
C LEU A 51 -20.22 -1.49 -2.19
N GLY A 52 -19.94 -1.03 -0.96
CA GLY A 52 -20.74 -1.36 0.23
C GLY A 52 -20.46 -2.74 0.82
N GLY A 53 -19.42 -3.43 0.34
CA GLY A 53 -18.97 -4.70 0.89
C GLY A 53 -18.06 -4.52 2.11
N ASP A 54 -17.91 -5.60 2.87
CA ASP A 54 -17.02 -5.67 4.02
C ASP A 54 -15.77 -6.49 3.66
N CYS A 55 -14.59 -6.05 4.10
CA CYS A 55 -13.33 -6.74 3.86
C CYS A 55 -12.29 -6.41 4.95
N VAL A 56 -11.57 -7.44 5.41
CA VAL A 56 -10.40 -7.28 6.29
C VAL A 56 -9.15 -7.27 5.45
N ALA A 57 -8.32 -6.25 5.62
CA ALA A 57 -7.02 -6.19 4.97
C ALA A 57 -5.89 -6.54 5.95
N VAL A 58 -5.04 -7.49 5.55
CA VAL A 58 -3.82 -7.88 6.25
C VAL A 58 -2.62 -7.46 5.41
N TYR A 59 -1.69 -6.70 5.98
CA TYR A 59 -0.51 -6.25 5.25
C TYR A 59 0.70 -6.01 6.15
N LEU A 60 1.89 -6.10 5.55
CA LEU A 60 3.16 -5.84 6.24
C LEU A 60 3.48 -4.34 6.28
N ALA A 61 3.66 -3.78 7.46
CA ALA A 61 3.92 -2.35 7.65
C ALA A 61 4.87 -2.06 8.82
N GLY A 62 6.18 -2.06 8.56
CA GLY A 62 7.21 -1.56 9.48
C GLY A 62 7.37 -0.04 9.50
N GLY A 63 8.29 0.52 10.31
CA GLY A 63 8.92 1.87 10.24
C GLY A 63 8.13 3.10 9.71
N PRO A 64 8.79 4.17 9.21
CA PRO A 64 8.12 5.45 8.89
C PRO A 64 7.01 5.37 7.82
N LEU A 65 7.26 4.72 6.69
CA LEU A 65 6.24 4.57 5.63
C LEU A 65 5.05 3.68 6.05
N GLY A 66 5.24 2.77 7.00
CA GLY A 66 4.16 1.93 7.53
C GLY A 66 3.29 2.73 8.49
N HIS A 67 3.87 3.72 9.19
CA HIS A 67 3.10 4.75 9.88
C HIS A 67 2.28 5.57 8.88
N THR A 68 2.88 6.03 7.77
CA THR A 68 2.14 6.72 6.70
C THR A 68 1.01 5.85 6.13
N LEU A 69 1.27 4.57 5.83
CA LEU A 69 0.25 3.64 5.36
C LEU A 69 -0.90 3.49 6.37
N ARG A 70 -0.59 3.32 7.66
CA ARG A 70 -1.60 3.27 8.71
C ARG A 70 -2.40 4.57 8.81
N GLN A 71 -1.79 5.73 8.58
CA GLN A 71 -2.50 7.01 8.54
C GLN A 71 -3.41 7.14 7.31
N LEU A 72 -2.92 6.74 6.13
CA LEU A 72 -3.67 6.79 4.88
C LEU A 72 -4.84 5.79 4.84
N LEU A 73 -4.75 4.69 5.60
CA LEU A 73 -5.76 3.65 5.70
C LEU A 73 -6.68 3.82 6.93
N ARG A 74 -6.71 5.01 7.58
CA ARG A 74 -7.64 5.25 8.69
C ARG A 74 -9.09 5.20 8.20
N GLY A 75 -9.98 4.58 8.98
CA GLY A 75 -11.43 4.58 8.73
C GLY A 75 -12.01 3.27 8.17
N SER A 76 -11.25 2.18 8.13
CA SER A 76 -11.77 0.85 7.76
C SER A 76 -11.09 -0.28 8.54
N LEU A 77 -11.59 -1.52 8.41
CA LEU A 77 -11.03 -2.71 9.08
C LEU A 77 -9.68 -3.14 8.46
N TRP A 78 -8.64 -2.36 8.72
CA TRP A 78 -7.27 -2.62 8.30
C TRP A 78 -6.44 -3.15 9.46
N ARG A 79 -5.86 -4.34 9.32
CA ARG A 79 -4.94 -4.93 10.29
C ARG A 79 -3.52 -4.89 9.75
N ALA A 80 -2.74 -3.96 10.28
CA ALA A 80 -1.33 -3.78 9.93
C ALA A 80 -0.44 -4.53 10.92
N ARG A 81 0.51 -5.34 10.45
CA ARG A 81 1.55 -5.91 11.33
C ARG A 81 2.88 -5.20 11.14
N ALA A 82 3.54 -4.86 12.24
CA ALA A 82 4.86 -4.29 12.23
C ALA A 82 5.87 -5.34 11.74
N SER A 83 6.49 -5.09 10.60
CA SER A 83 7.63 -5.84 10.10
C SER A 83 8.91 -5.02 10.25
N ARG A 84 10.08 -5.65 10.26
CA ARG A 84 11.38 -4.95 10.27
C ARG A 84 11.82 -4.56 8.85
N LEU A 85 10.89 -4.36 7.92
CA LEU A 85 11.21 -3.98 6.53
C LEU A 85 12.07 -2.71 6.48
N GLN A 86 13.36 -2.92 6.24
CA GLN A 86 14.45 -1.92 6.20
C GLN A 86 14.38 -1.01 4.96
N ARG A 87 13.82 -1.50 3.84
CA ARG A 87 13.66 -0.76 2.58
C ARG A 87 12.24 -0.92 2.05
N ARG A 88 11.73 0.06 1.31
CA ARG A 88 10.31 0.06 0.88
C ARG A 88 10.13 0.58 -0.53
N ARG A 89 9.06 0.10 -1.16
CA ARG A 89 8.65 0.51 -2.49
C ARG A 89 7.89 1.84 -2.41
N VAL A 90 8.49 2.87 -2.99
CA VAL A 90 7.78 4.07 -3.41
C VAL A 90 7.61 3.98 -4.92
N ARG A 91 6.38 4.11 -5.39
CA ARG A 91 6.10 4.29 -6.82
C ARG A 91 5.79 5.76 -7.02
N THR A 92 6.49 6.40 -7.94
CA THR A 92 6.26 7.80 -8.25
C THR A 92 5.66 7.92 -9.64
N SER A 93 4.52 8.57 -9.75
CA SER A 93 3.89 8.92 -11.02
C SER A 93 3.97 10.43 -11.19
N VAL A 94 4.60 10.87 -12.28
CA VAL A 94 4.74 12.28 -12.62
C VAL A 94 3.95 12.55 -13.89
N ARG A 95 2.96 13.43 -13.80
CA ARG A 95 2.21 13.91 -14.97
C ARG A 95 2.89 15.15 -15.54
N GLU A 96 3.28 15.07 -16.80
CA GLU A 96 3.72 16.23 -17.58
C GLU A 96 2.51 17.03 -18.04
N THR A 97 2.37 18.28 -17.60
CA THR A 97 1.16 19.06 -17.87
C THR A 97 1.13 19.63 -19.29
N SER A 98 2.28 19.89 -19.90
CA SER A 98 2.38 20.43 -21.26
C SER A 98 1.95 19.44 -22.35
N THR A 99 2.13 18.14 -22.13
CA THR A 99 1.82 17.10 -23.12
C THR A 99 0.76 16.10 -22.66
N GLY A 100 0.43 16.07 -21.37
CA GLY A 100 -0.45 15.05 -20.79
C GLY A 100 0.21 13.69 -20.56
N ARG A 101 1.51 13.53 -20.86
CA ARG A 101 2.23 12.26 -20.66
C ARG A 101 2.39 11.93 -19.17
N GLU A 102 2.45 10.64 -18.87
CA GLU A 102 2.67 10.14 -17.52
C GLU A 102 3.95 9.30 -17.45
N PHE A 103 4.78 9.61 -16.46
CA PHE A 103 6.04 8.93 -16.21
C PHE A 103 5.94 8.19 -14.89
N ARG A 104 6.05 6.86 -14.94
CA ARG A 104 5.89 5.99 -13.77
C ARG A 104 7.21 5.34 -13.39
N PHE A 105 7.76 5.78 -12.26
CA PHE A 105 8.98 5.25 -11.68
C PHE A 105 8.63 4.20 -10.63
N VAL A 106 9.04 2.96 -10.90
CA VAL A 106 8.78 1.82 -10.04
C VAL A 106 10.08 1.33 -9.45
N LEU A 107 10.29 1.61 -8.17
CA LEU A 107 11.45 1.08 -7.45
C LEU A 107 11.21 -0.40 -7.08
N PRO A 108 12.29 -1.19 -6.94
CA PRO A 108 12.20 -2.51 -6.34
C PRO A 108 11.55 -2.46 -4.96
N GLY A 109 10.75 -3.48 -4.65
CA GLY A 109 10.27 -3.69 -3.29
C GLY A 109 11.34 -4.33 -2.41
N PRO A 110 11.15 -4.32 -1.08
CA PRO A 110 11.99 -5.10 -0.20
C PRO A 110 11.80 -6.60 -0.42
N THR A 111 12.84 -7.35 -0.09
CA THR A 111 12.71 -8.78 0.17
C THR A 111 11.88 -8.98 1.43
N VAL A 112 10.81 -9.77 1.32
CA VAL A 112 10.02 -10.22 2.46
C VAL A 112 10.70 -11.46 3.03
N THR A 113 11.15 -11.39 4.28
CA THR A 113 11.83 -12.49 4.96
C THR A 113 10.86 -13.55 5.46
N GLN A 114 11.35 -14.76 5.74
CA GLN A 114 10.54 -15.84 6.29
C GLN A 114 9.77 -15.47 7.56
N PRO A 115 10.39 -14.86 8.58
CA PRO A 115 9.66 -14.42 9.76
C PRO A 115 8.56 -13.40 9.45
N GLU A 116 8.73 -12.59 8.40
CA GLU A 116 7.75 -11.57 8.03
C GLU A 116 6.52 -12.16 7.34
N TRP A 117 6.68 -13.06 6.37
CA TRP A 117 5.51 -13.70 5.74
C TRP A 117 4.86 -14.74 6.65
N GLN A 118 5.62 -15.45 7.50
CA GLN A 118 5.06 -16.41 8.46
C GLN A 118 4.13 -15.70 9.46
N SER A 119 4.57 -14.53 9.94
CA SER A 119 3.78 -13.65 10.78
C SER A 119 2.45 -13.18 10.14
N CYS A 120 2.35 -13.15 8.80
CA CYS A 120 1.06 -12.96 8.13
C CYS A 120 0.20 -14.21 8.19
N ILE A 121 0.76 -15.40 7.98
CA ILE A 121 0.03 -16.67 8.05
C ILE A 121 -0.52 -16.89 9.46
N ASP A 122 0.29 -16.75 10.50
CA ASP A 122 -0.14 -16.92 11.89
C ASP A 122 -1.34 -16.00 12.23
N HIS A 123 -1.40 -14.83 11.60
CA HIS A 123 -2.51 -13.90 11.77
C HIS A 123 -3.78 -14.36 11.05
N LEU A 124 -3.65 -14.92 9.84
CA LEU A 124 -4.77 -15.49 9.09
C LEU A 124 -5.36 -16.70 9.81
N ASP A 125 -4.52 -17.53 10.44
CA ASP A 125 -4.96 -18.66 11.24
C ASP A 125 -5.73 -18.18 12.48
N ALA A 126 -5.23 -17.16 13.18
CA ALA A 126 -5.93 -16.56 14.31
C ALA A 126 -7.27 -15.92 13.93
N LEU A 127 -7.42 -15.41 12.70
CA LEU A 127 -8.70 -14.92 12.19
C LEU A 127 -9.71 -16.06 11.96
N HIS A 128 -9.24 -17.26 11.59
CA HIS A 128 -10.10 -18.44 11.43
C HIS A 128 -10.55 -19.02 12.77
N VAL A 129 -9.71 -19.03 13.80
CA VAL A 129 -10.05 -19.62 15.11
C VAL A 129 -11.22 -18.90 15.79
N HIS A 130 -11.39 -17.59 15.56
CA HIS A 130 -12.57 -16.86 16.06
C HIS A 130 -13.89 -17.24 15.37
N ARG A 131 -13.88 -18.06 14.30
CA ARG A 131 -15.09 -18.61 13.66
C ARG A 131 -15.47 -20.00 14.15
N ALA A 132 -14.60 -20.71 14.87
CA ALA A 132 -14.83 -22.09 15.31
C ALA A 132 -15.51 -22.18 16.69
N ILE A 133 -16.53 -21.36 16.92
CA ILE A 133 -17.46 -21.51 18.04
C ILE A 133 -18.86 -21.68 17.45
N TRP A 134 -19.11 -22.85 16.88
CA TRP A 134 -20.43 -23.44 16.71
C TRP A 134 -20.29 -24.93 17.00
#